data_AF-A0A949K6M5-F1
#
_entry.id   AF-A0A949K6M5-F1
#
_cell.length_a   1.000
_cell.length_b   1.000
_cell.length_c   1.000
_cell.angle_alpha   90.00
_cell.angle_beta   90.00
_cell.angle_gamma   90.00
#
_symmetry.space_group_name_H-M   'P 1'
#
loop_
_entity.id
_entity.type
_entity.pdbx_description
1 polymer ?
#
loop_
_entity_poly.entity_id
_entity_poly.type
_entity_poly.pdbx_seq_one_letter_code
_entity_poly.pdbx_strand_id
1 'polypeptide(L)'
;MAVDYNDLLYEKAQKEYDDLIAELKELPSEQVIERAYEKVIKENILCILEDSQRDQKEAKALYLEKYPLDRAYQDWLKSDVSETAMLRDSIDDTAKDVVKERREKQRESR
;
A
#
# COMPACT_ATOMS: atom_id res chain seq x y z
N MET A 1 30.15 1.28 -14.63
CA MET A 1 29.29 1.63 -13.47
C MET A 1 28.79 0.33 -12.88
N ALA A 2 28.72 0.21 -11.56
CA ALA A 2 28.06 -0.94 -10.94
C ALA A 2 26.56 -0.87 -11.30
N VAL A 3 25.94 -2.02 -11.57
CA VAL A 3 24.50 -2.11 -11.78
C VAL A 3 23.81 -1.83 -10.45
N ASP A 4 22.90 -0.85 -10.43
CA ASP A 4 22.02 -0.64 -9.28
C ASP A 4 20.75 -1.48 -9.46
N TYR A 5 20.60 -2.49 -8.61
CA TYR A 5 19.44 -3.36 -8.66
C TYR A 5 18.18 -2.73 -8.06
N ASN A 6 18.28 -1.65 -7.28
CA ASN A 6 17.09 -0.95 -6.79
C ASN A 6 16.41 -0.21 -7.94
N ASP A 7 17.17 0.48 -8.79
CA ASP A 7 16.63 1.14 -9.99
C ASP A 7 15.97 0.13 -10.92
N LEU A 8 16.66 -0.99 -11.21
CA LEU A 8 16.11 -2.05 -12.07
C LEU A 8 14.87 -2.72 -11.47
N LEU A 9 14.83 -2.92 -10.15
CA LEU A 9 13.67 -3.45 -9.44
C LEU A 9 12.50 -2.48 -9.53
N TYR A 10 12.73 -1.19 -9.27
CA TYR A 10 11.70 -0.16 -9.34
C TYR A 10 11.13 -0.06 -10.75
N GLU A 11 11.97 0.06 -11.79
CA GLU A 11 11.50 0.12 -13.18
C GLU A 11 10.65 -1.10 -13.56
N LYS A 12 11.06 -2.30 -13.13
CA LYS A 12 10.31 -3.52 -13.39
C LYS A 12 8.97 -3.55 -12.66
N ALA A 13 8.95 -3.18 -11.38
CA ALA A 13 7.74 -3.11 -10.58
C ALA A 13 6.79 -2.02 -11.10
N GLN A 14 7.31 -0.86 -11.50
CA GLN A 14 6.55 0.24 -12.09
C GLN A 14 5.85 -0.23 -13.36
N LYS A 15 6.56 -0.95 -14.24
CA LYS A 15 5.96 -1.53 -15.44
C LYS A 15 4.82 -2.50 -15.11
N GLU A 16 4.99 -3.36 -14.10
CA GLU A 16 3.92 -4.27 -13.65
C GLU A 16 2.68 -3.51 -13.16
N TYR A 17 2.89 -2.39 -12.48
CA TYR A 17 1.80 -1.53 -12.03
C TYR A 17 1.13 -0.79 -13.19
N ASP A 18 1.90 -0.28 -14.15
CA ASP A 18 1.35 0.37 -15.34
C ASP A 18 0.48 -0.60 -16.15
N ASP A 19 0.92 -1.86 -16.29
CA ASP A 19 0.15 -2.93 -16.92
C ASP A 19 -1.16 -3.20 -16.15
N LEU A 20 -1.12 -3.24 -14.81
CA LEU A 20 -2.32 -3.34 -13.97
C LEU A 20 -3.27 -2.15 -14.16
N ILE A 21 -2.76 -0.92 -14.18
CA ILE A 21 -3.58 0.28 -14.39
C ILE A 21 -4.22 0.28 -15.78
N ALA A 22 -3.48 -0.16 -16.80
CA ALA A 22 -4.02 -0.34 -18.14
C ALA A 22 -5.15 -1.39 -18.15
N GLU A 23 -4.97 -2.52 -17.48
CA GLU A 23 -6.02 -3.54 -17.33
C GLU A 23 -7.26 -2.97 -16.62
N LEU A 24 -7.09 -2.30 -15.49
CA LEU A 24 -8.20 -1.74 -14.71
C LEU A 24 -9.03 -0.71 -15.49
N LYS A 25 -8.39 0.08 -16.36
CA LYS A 25 -9.09 1.07 -17.19
C LYS A 25 -10.05 0.46 -18.21
N GLU A 26 -9.83 -0.79 -18.59
CA GLU A 26 -10.69 -1.53 -19.54
C GLU A 26 -11.83 -2.27 -18.85
N LEU A 27 -11.83 -2.35 -17.52
CA LEU A 27 -12.85 -3.08 -16.75
C LEU A 27 -14.10 -2.23 -16.45
N PRO A 28 -15.28 -2.87 -16.28
CA PRO A 28 -16.46 -2.21 -15.74
C PRO A 28 -16.20 -1.65 -14.34
N SER A 29 -16.86 -0.55 -13.97
CA SER A 29 -16.65 0.13 -12.69
C SER A 29 -16.79 -0.78 -11.46
N GLU A 30 -17.71 -1.74 -11.48
CA GLU A 30 -17.89 -2.70 -10.38
C GLU A 30 -16.61 -3.53 -10.13
N GLN A 31 -16.00 -4.04 -11.20
CA GLN A 31 -14.77 -4.84 -11.09
C GLN A 31 -13.57 -3.98 -10.69
N VAL A 32 -13.56 -2.70 -11.10
CA VAL A 32 -12.54 -1.74 -10.64
C VAL A 32 -12.65 -1.50 -9.14
N ILE A 33 -13.87 -1.44 -8.59
CA ILE A 33 -14.09 -1.30 -7.15
C ILE A 33 -13.56 -2.53 -6.40
N GLU A 34 -13.85 -3.74 -6.90
CA GLU A 34 -13.35 -4.98 -6.29
C GLU A 34 -11.82 -5.05 -6.26
N ARG A 35 -11.14 -4.49 -7.28
CA ARG A 35 -9.66 -4.45 -7.37
C ARG A 35 -9.03 -3.17 -6.83
N ALA A 36 -9.81 -2.24 -6.27
CA ALA A 36 -9.30 -0.97 -5.79
C ALA A 36 -8.27 -1.14 -4.66
N TYR A 37 -8.48 -2.14 -3.79
CA TYR A 37 -7.53 -2.45 -2.72
C TYR A 37 -6.17 -2.88 -3.27
N GLU A 38 -6.16 -3.80 -4.25
CA GLU A 38 -4.92 -4.22 -4.92
C GLU A 38 -4.20 -3.04 -5.55
N LYS A 39 -4.92 -2.16 -6.26
CA LYS A 39 -4.35 -0.95 -6.86
C LYS A 39 -3.67 -0.06 -5.83
N VAL A 40 -4.33 0.25 -4.72
CA VAL A 40 -3.79 1.15 -3.70
C VAL A 40 -2.58 0.53 -3.00
N ILE A 41 -2.63 -0.75 -2.63
CA ILE A 41 -1.50 -1.38 -1.94
C ILE A 41 -0.29 -1.53 -2.87
N LYS A 42 -0.49 -1.90 -4.14
CA LYS A 42 0.62 -2.00 -5.11
C LYS A 42 1.26 -0.62 -5.36
N GLU A 43 0.49 0.45 -5.37
CA GLU A 43 1.01 1.82 -5.42
C GLU A 43 1.85 2.16 -4.17
N ASN A 44 1.37 1.83 -2.97
CA ASN A 44 2.12 2.05 -1.74
C ASN A 44 3.44 1.26 -1.71
N ILE A 45 3.43 0.01 -2.19
CA ILE A 45 4.65 -0.81 -2.31
C ILE A 45 5.64 -0.14 -3.26
N LEU A 46 5.19 0.42 -4.38
CA LEU A 46 6.05 1.17 -5.31
C LEU A 46 6.68 2.39 -4.67
N CYS A 47 5.90 3.21 -3.95
CA CYS A 47 6.45 4.36 -3.22
C CYS A 47 7.54 3.92 -2.23
N ILE A 48 7.34 2.79 -1.53
CA ILE A 48 8.35 2.25 -0.61
C ILE A 48 9.60 1.75 -1.37
N LEU A 49 9.45 1.18 -2.56
CA LEU A 49 10.60 0.78 -3.40
C LEU A 49 11.39 1.98 -3.90
N GLU A 50 10.73 3.12 -4.15
CA GLU A 50 11.37 4.38 -4.54
C GLU A 50 12.08 5.06 -3.35
N ASP A 51 11.36 5.21 -2.23
CA ASP A 51 11.80 5.98 -1.07
C ASP A 51 12.83 5.24 -0.20
N SER A 52 12.85 3.90 -0.24
CA SER A 52 13.69 3.08 0.65
C SER A 52 14.54 2.07 -0.12
N GLN A 53 15.84 2.37 -0.19
CA GLN A 53 16.84 1.52 -0.81
C GLN A 53 17.09 0.24 0.00
N ARG A 54 17.18 -0.89 -0.70
CA ARG A 54 17.56 -2.20 -0.14
C ARG A 54 19.03 -2.50 -0.40
N ASP A 55 19.58 -3.50 0.30
CA ASP A 55 20.87 -4.05 -0.08
C ASP A 55 20.78 -4.55 -1.53
N GLN A 56 21.81 -4.30 -2.32
CA GLN A 56 21.94 -4.76 -3.70
C GLN A 56 21.67 -6.27 -3.87
N LYS A 57 21.99 -7.11 -2.88
CA LYS A 57 21.67 -8.55 -2.91
C LYS A 57 20.17 -8.81 -2.81
N GLU A 58 19.48 -8.08 -1.94
CA GLU A 58 18.03 -8.20 -1.72
C GLU A 58 17.26 -7.62 -2.91
N ALA A 59 17.66 -6.44 -3.39
CA ALA A 59 17.10 -5.81 -4.58
C ALA A 59 17.26 -6.71 -5.80
N LYS A 60 18.43 -7.32 -5.99
CA LYS A 60 18.68 -8.30 -7.05
C LYS A 60 17.78 -9.53 -6.92
N ALA A 61 17.60 -10.06 -5.71
CA ALA A 61 16.76 -11.24 -5.50
C ALA A 61 15.30 -10.96 -5.87
N LEU A 62 14.75 -9.82 -5.44
CA LEU A 62 13.41 -9.37 -5.83
C LEU A 62 13.32 -9.09 -7.34
N TYR A 63 14.31 -8.43 -7.93
CA TYR A 63 14.33 -8.15 -9.37
C TYR A 63 14.26 -9.43 -10.22
N LEU A 64 14.85 -10.53 -9.74
CA LEU A 64 14.83 -11.83 -10.43
C LEU A 64 13.49 -12.56 -10.34
N GLU A 65 12.59 -12.18 -9.42
CA GLU A 65 11.22 -12.70 -9.40
C GLU A 65 10.50 -12.35 -10.71
N LYS A 66 9.58 -13.19 -11.15
CA LYS A 66 8.86 -12.94 -12.42
C LYS A 66 7.99 -11.68 -12.32
N TYR A 67 7.32 -11.52 -11.18
CA TYR A 67 6.44 -10.40 -10.85
C TYR A 67 6.75 -9.87 -9.44
N PRO A 68 7.88 -9.16 -9.22
CA PRO A 68 8.26 -8.59 -7.93
C PRO A 68 7.14 -7.83 -7.21
N LEU A 69 6.36 -7.01 -7.92
CA LEU A 69 5.32 -6.20 -7.28
C LEU A 69 4.16 -7.07 -6.80
N ASP A 70 3.74 -8.03 -7.64
CA ASP A 70 2.71 -8.98 -7.26
C ASP A 70 3.17 -9.88 -6.10
N ARG A 71 4.43 -10.34 -6.14
CA ARG A 71 5.00 -11.15 -5.05
C ARG A 71 4.96 -10.41 -3.72
N ALA A 72 5.38 -9.14 -3.70
CA ALA A 72 5.33 -8.30 -2.50
C ALA A 72 3.88 -8.10 -2.00
N TYR A 73 2.94 -7.89 -2.92
CA TYR A 73 1.51 -7.78 -2.59
C TYR A 73 0.94 -9.06 -1.98
N GLN A 74 1.27 -10.23 -2.54
CA GLN A 74 0.82 -11.52 -2.00
C GLN A 74 1.40 -11.80 -0.60
N ASP A 75 2.63 -11.37 -0.34
CA ASP A 75 3.23 -11.51 0.98
C ASP A 75 2.64 -10.50 1.98
N TRP A 76 2.23 -9.31 1.54
CA TRP A 76 1.44 -8.36 2.34
C TRP A 76 0.07 -8.94 2.74
N LEU A 77 -0.65 -9.59 1.82
CA LEU A 77 -1.95 -10.20 2.13
C LEU A 77 -1.89 -11.29 3.21
N LYS A 78 -0.72 -11.88 3.44
CA LYS A 78 -0.49 -12.89 4.50
C LYS A 78 -0.06 -12.27 5.83
N SER A 79 0.22 -10.97 5.87
CA SER A 79 0.70 -10.29 7.08
C SER A 79 -0.39 -10.26 8.15
N ASP A 80 -0.04 -10.68 9.37
CA ASP A 80 -0.91 -10.55 10.55
C ASP A 80 -1.07 -9.08 10.99
N VAL A 81 -0.14 -8.21 10.58
CA VAL A 81 -0.21 -6.76 10.79
C VAL A 81 -0.77 -6.14 9.52
N SER A 82 -2.07 -5.84 9.51
CA SER A 82 -2.73 -5.20 8.38
C SER A 82 -3.09 -3.75 8.69
N GLU A 83 -3.20 -2.93 7.63
CA GLU A 83 -3.76 -1.57 7.72
C GLU A 83 -5.10 -1.52 8.45
N THR A 84 -5.87 -2.61 8.41
CA THR A 84 -7.16 -2.69 9.12
C THR A 84 -7.01 -2.56 10.63
N ALA A 85 -5.88 -2.98 11.20
CA ALA A 85 -5.57 -2.77 12.62
C ALA A 85 -5.32 -1.28 12.91
N MET A 86 -4.51 -0.61 12.08
CA MET A 86 -4.25 0.82 12.22
C MET A 86 -5.52 1.66 12.02
N LEU A 87 -6.38 1.27 11.08
CA LEU A 87 -7.68 1.92 10.87
C LEU A 87 -8.61 1.74 12.07
N ARG A 88 -8.61 0.55 12.70
CA ARG A 88 -9.38 0.30 13.93
C ARG A 88 -8.93 1.23 15.05
N ASP A 89 -7.62 1.35 15.27
CA ASP A 89 -7.07 2.23 16.30
C ASP A 89 -7.46 3.69 16.04
N SER A 90 -7.38 4.14 14.78
CA SER A 90 -7.81 5.50 14.38
C SER A 90 -9.30 5.74 14.62
N ILE A 91 -10.15 4.75 14.35
CA ILE A 91 -11.60 4.82 14.62
C ILE A 91 -11.84 4.91 16.13
N ASP A 92 -11.15 4.09 16.93
CA ASP A 92 -11.30 4.05 18.38
C ASP A 92 -10.87 5.38 19.02
N ASP A 93 -9.78 5.98 18.53
CA ASP A 93 -9.33 7.29 18.99
C ASP A 93 -10.30 8.39 18.57
N THR A 94 -10.78 8.38 17.32
CA THR A 94 -11.83 9.30 16.85
C THR A 94 -13.09 9.19 17.72
N ALA A 95 -13.49 7.97 18.09
CA ALA A 95 -14.65 7.75 18.95
C ALA A 95 -14.44 8.35 20.35
N LYS A 96 -13.25 8.18 20.95
CA LYS A 96 -12.91 8.78 22.25
C LYS A 96 -12.95 10.31 22.18
N ASP A 97 -12.39 10.89 21.12
CA ASP A 97 -12.34 12.34 20.93
C ASP A 97 -13.74 12.93 20.77
N VAL A 98 -14.59 12.33 19.92
CA VAL A 98 -15.98 12.77 19.75
C VAL A 98 -16.78 12.69 21.06
N VAL A 99 -16.55 11.68 21.90
CA VAL A 99 -17.19 11.57 23.22
C VAL A 99 -16.71 12.69 24.16
N LYS A 100 -15.41 12.98 24.16
CA LYS A 100 -14.82 14.04 24.98
C LYS A 100 -15.36 15.41 24.59
N GLU A 101 -15.34 15.75 23.30
CA GLU A 101 -15.87 17.01 22.78
C GLU A 101 -17.36 17.21 23.13
N ARG A 102 -18.17 16.16 23.00
CA ARG A 102 -19.60 16.22 23.39
C ARG A 102 -19.79 16.49 24.88
N ARG A 103 -18.95 15.90 25.74
CA ARG A 103 -19.00 16.13 27.19
C ARG A 103 -18.60 17.56 27.56
N GLU A 104 -17.58 18.11 26.90
CA GLU A 104 -17.12 19.49 27.12
C GLU A 104 -18.19 20.51 26.71
N LYS A 105 -18.78 20.37 25.51
CA LYS A 105 -19.88 21.23 25.05
C LYS A 105 -21.10 21.21 25.98
N GLN A 106 -21.43 20.05 26.56
CA GLN A 106 -22.52 19.94 27.55
C GLN A 106 -22.21 20.61 28.88
N ARG A 107 -20.93 20.73 29.25
CA ARG A 107 -20.50 21.43 30.48
C ARG A 107 -20.45 22.94 30.29
N GLU A 108 -20.03 23.40 29.13
CA GLU A 108 -20.00 24.84 28.78
C GLU A 108 -21.40 25.44 28.58
N SER A 109 -22.39 24.59 28.26
CA SER A 109 -23.79 25.00 28.10
C SER A 109 -24.61 24.98 29.40
N ARG A 110 -23.98 24.68 30.55
CA ARG A 110 -24.60 24.64 31.89
C ARG A 110 -24.09 25.79 32.75
#